data_AF-A0A7L2QQV1-F1
#
_entry.id   AF-A0A7L2QQV1-F1
#
_cell.length_a   1.000
_cell.length_b   1.000
_cell.length_c   1.000
_cell.angle_alpha   90.00
_cell.angle_beta   90.00
_cell.angle_gamma   90.00
#
_symmetry.space_group_name_H-M   'P 1'
#
loop_
_entity.id
_entity.type
_entity.pdbx_description
1 polymer ?
#
loop_
_entity_poly.entity_id
_entity_poly.type
_entity_poly.pdbx_seq_one_letter_code
_entity_poly.pdbx_strand_id
1 'polypeptide(L)'
;VEFLYCDLASMKSIRQFVRQFRAKNCPLHVLVNNAGVMLVPERKTEDGFEEHFGLNYLGHFLLTNLLLDTLKQSGTHSHNARIITVSSATHYVGKLHLNDLQSRCSYSPHGAYAQSKLALVLFTYRLQHLLTANGSHVTANVVDPGVVNTELYKHVFWVVKVVKWMTAWLFFK
;
A
#
# COMPACT_ATOMS: atom_id res chain seq x y z
N VAL A 1 -19.87 0.65 -11.53
CA VAL A 1 -18.72 1.26 -10.82
C VAL A 1 -19.28 2.23 -9.82
N GLU A 2 -18.82 2.18 -8.57
CA GLU A 2 -19.30 3.04 -7.49
C GLU A 2 -18.10 3.62 -6.73
N PHE A 3 -18.25 4.84 -6.20
CA PHE A 3 -17.21 5.54 -5.48
C PHE A 3 -17.59 5.67 -4.01
N LEU A 4 -16.69 5.23 -3.13
CA LEU A 4 -16.77 5.48 -1.70
C LEU A 4 -15.50 6.21 -1.29
N TYR A 5 -15.67 7.28 -0.50
CA TYR A 5 -14.54 8.05 -0.01
C TYR A 5 -13.73 7.24 1.00
N CYS A 6 -12.41 7.25 0.85
CA CYS A 6 -11.46 6.63 1.77
C CYS A 6 -10.15 7.42 1.73
N ASP A 7 -9.82 8.06 2.85
CA ASP A 7 -8.51 8.68 3.05
C ASP A 7 -7.66 7.73 3.90
N LEU A 8 -6.58 7.21 3.31
CA LEU A 8 -5.68 6.27 3.97
C LEU A 8 -4.75 6.93 4.99
N ALA A 9 -4.63 8.27 4.98
CA ALA A 9 -3.95 9.01 6.04
C ALA A 9 -4.82 9.18 7.29
N SER A 10 -6.09 8.77 7.27
CA SER A 10 -7.04 8.91 8.38
C SER A 10 -7.59 7.55 8.83
N MET A 11 -7.21 7.11 10.03
CA MET A 11 -7.73 5.87 10.62
C MET A 11 -9.25 5.94 10.83
N LYS A 12 -9.78 7.15 11.07
CA LYS A 12 -11.22 7.40 11.15
C LYS A 12 -11.89 7.20 9.78
N SER A 13 -11.33 7.78 8.72
CA SER A 13 -11.84 7.67 7.35
C SER A 13 -11.88 6.21 6.88
N ILE A 14 -10.82 5.44 7.15
CA ILE A 14 -10.74 4.00 6.85
C ILE A 14 -11.88 3.23 7.52
N ARG A 15 -12.13 3.47 8.81
CA ARG A 15 -13.22 2.80 9.54
C ARG A 15 -14.59 3.19 9.00
N GLN A 16 -14.77 4.44 8.60
CA GLN A 16 -16.01 4.91 7.98
C GLN A 16 -16.23 4.25 6.62
N PHE A 17 -15.20 4.18 5.77
CA PHE A 17 -15.23 3.46 4.50
C PHE A 17 -15.65 2.01 4.70
N VAL A 18 -15.03 1.28 5.62
CA VAL A 18 -15.35 -0.13 5.88
C VAL A 18 -16.80 -0.30 6.35
N ARG A 19 -17.30 0.59 7.21
CA ARG A 19 -18.71 0.58 7.64
C ARG A 19 -19.65 0.77 6.45
N GLN A 20 -19.38 1.75 5.60
CA GLN A 20 -20.19 2.03 4.40
C GLN A 20 -20.15 0.86 3.42
N PHE A 21 -18.97 0.27 3.20
CA PHE A 21 -18.82 -0.90 2.34
C PHE A 21 -19.61 -2.10 2.89
N ARG A 22 -19.46 -2.43 4.18
CA ARG A 22 -20.19 -3.54 4.81
C ARG A 22 -21.70 -3.36 4.80
N ALA A 23 -22.20 -2.12 4.92
CA ALA A 23 -23.63 -1.83 4.86
C ALA A 23 -24.28 -2.21 3.51
N LYS A 24 -23.48 -2.40 2.44
CA LYS A 24 -23.97 -2.86 1.14
C LYS A 24 -24.28 -4.34 1.09
N ASN A 25 -23.82 -5.12 2.07
CA ASN A 25 -24.01 -6.57 2.13
C ASN A 25 -23.57 -7.30 0.85
N CYS A 26 -22.49 -6.83 0.21
CA CYS A 26 -21.92 -7.47 -0.97
C CYS A 26 -20.65 -8.27 -0.61
N PRO A 27 -20.36 -9.36 -1.34
CA PRO A 27 -19.12 -10.10 -1.15
C PRO A 27 -17.91 -9.26 -1.61
N LEU A 28 -16.77 -9.50 -0.97
CA LEU A 28 -15.49 -8.91 -1.34
C LEU A 28 -14.54 -10.02 -1.81
N HIS A 29 -14.46 -10.22 -3.13
CA HIS A 29 -13.58 -11.24 -3.71
C HIS A 29 -12.15 -10.76 -3.90
N VAL A 30 -11.94 -9.46 -4.14
CA VAL A 30 -10.61 -8.90 -4.40
C VAL A 30 -10.45 -7.56 -3.69
N LEU A 31 -9.38 -7.42 -2.90
CA LEU A 31 -8.91 -6.15 -2.34
C LEU A 31 -7.57 -5.78 -2.99
N VAL A 32 -7.49 -4.60 -3.61
CA VAL A 32 -6.25 -4.09 -4.19
C VAL A 32 -5.76 -2.88 -3.38
N ASN A 33 -4.69 -3.10 -2.60
CA ASN A 33 -3.98 -2.07 -1.86
C ASN A 33 -3.00 -1.35 -2.81
N ASN A 34 -3.51 -0.41 -3.60
CA ASN A 34 -2.75 0.30 -4.64
C ASN A 34 -2.33 1.72 -4.26
N ALA A 35 -3.14 2.42 -3.48
CA ALA A 35 -2.92 3.84 -3.20
C ALA A 35 -1.58 4.07 -2.47
N GLY A 36 -0.97 5.21 -2.72
CA GLY A 36 0.29 5.57 -2.08
C GLY A 36 0.78 6.95 -2.47
N VAL A 37 1.69 7.47 -1.65
CA VAL A 37 2.46 8.69 -1.90
C VAL A 37 3.94 8.34 -2.02
N MET A 38 4.70 9.17 -2.74
CA MET A 38 6.10 8.92 -3.04
C MET A 38 6.92 10.21 -2.95
N LEU A 39 8.04 10.14 -2.21
CA LEU A 39 9.04 11.20 -2.07
C LEU A 39 8.45 12.55 -1.62
N VAL A 40 7.43 12.52 -0.78
CA VAL A 40 6.84 13.75 -0.22
C VAL A 40 7.76 14.38 0.83
N PRO A 41 7.64 15.70 1.09
CA PRO A 41 8.32 16.35 2.22
C PRO A 41 7.89 15.77 3.56
N GLU A 42 8.70 15.99 4.60
CA GLU A 42 8.38 15.54 5.96
C GLU A 42 7.06 16.15 6.45
N ARG A 43 6.05 15.29 6.64
CA ARG A 43 4.74 15.65 7.15
C ARG A 43 4.18 14.49 7.96
N LYS A 44 3.12 14.80 8.71
CA LYS A 44 2.37 13.82 9.49
C LYS A 44 0.94 13.71 9.00
N THR A 45 0.39 12.51 9.10
CA THR A 45 -1.04 12.27 8.94
C THR A 45 -1.83 12.92 10.10
N GLU A 46 -3.16 12.98 10.00
CA GLU A 46 -3.99 13.52 11.09
C GLU A 46 -3.86 12.71 12.39
N ASP A 47 -3.54 11.42 12.28
CA ASP A 47 -3.29 10.53 13.41
C ASP A 47 -1.82 10.60 13.93
N GLY A 48 -0.99 11.49 13.36
CA GLY A 48 0.37 11.76 13.83
C GLY A 48 1.45 10.79 13.33
N PHE A 49 1.17 9.97 12.31
CA PHE A 49 2.17 9.10 11.67
C PHE A 49 2.94 9.84 10.58
N GLU A 50 4.20 9.46 10.33
CA GLU A 50 4.93 9.92 9.14
C GLU A 50 4.13 9.59 7.87
N GLU A 51 4.08 10.50 6.89
CA GLU A 51 3.14 10.43 5.77
C GLU A 51 3.24 9.13 4.95
N HIS A 52 4.44 8.66 4.58
CA HIS A 52 4.59 7.40 3.84
C HIS A 52 4.24 6.18 4.70
N PHE A 53 4.72 6.12 5.94
CA PHE A 53 4.45 5.01 6.85
C PHE A 53 2.96 4.93 7.22
N GLY A 54 2.34 6.09 7.48
CA GLY A 54 0.91 6.22 7.76
C GLY A 54 0.05 5.81 6.59
N LEU A 55 0.23 6.45 5.43
CA LEU A 55 -0.63 6.24 4.26
C LEU A 55 -0.32 4.94 3.53
N ASN A 56 0.94 4.71 3.13
CA ASN A 56 1.31 3.56 2.30
C ASN A 56 1.27 2.25 3.09
N TYR A 57 1.52 2.27 4.39
CA TYR A 57 1.59 1.05 5.19
C TYR A 57 0.45 0.93 6.20
N LEU A 58 0.35 1.80 7.21
CA LEU A 58 -0.61 1.63 8.30
C LEU A 58 -2.06 1.72 7.83
N GLY A 59 -2.37 2.59 6.87
CA GLY A 59 -3.69 2.69 6.28
C GLY A 59 -4.13 1.40 5.60
N HIS A 60 -3.26 0.83 4.76
CA HIS A 60 -3.50 -0.46 4.11
C HIS A 60 -3.53 -1.63 5.09
N PHE A 61 -2.66 -1.62 6.11
CA PHE A 61 -2.68 -2.59 7.20
C PHE A 61 -4.04 -2.58 7.91
N LEU A 62 -4.53 -1.42 8.33
CA LEU A 62 -5.82 -1.30 9.02
C LEU A 62 -6.97 -1.72 8.11
N LEU A 63 -7.02 -1.19 6.88
CA LEU A 63 -8.06 -1.51 5.90
C LEU A 63 -8.17 -3.02 5.65
N THR A 64 -7.03 -3.67 5.41
CA THR A 64 -6.96 -5.12 5.14
C THR A 64 -7.47 -5.92 6.34
N ASN A 65 -7.02 -5.59 7.55
CA ASN A 65 -7.47 -6.29 8.76
C ASN A 65 -8.98 -6.10 9.01
N LEU A 66 -9.51 -4.90 8.78
CA LEU A 66 -10.94 -4.63 8.94
C LEU A 66 -11.81 -5.31 7.88
N LEU A 67 -11.30 -5.58 6.68
CA LEU A 67 -12.03 -6.27 5.61
C LEU A 67 -11.77 -7.78 5.57
N LEU A 68 -10.87 -8.29 6.41
CA LEU A 68 -10.40 -9.67 6.34
C LEU A 68 -11.52 -10.71 6.51
N ASP A 69 -12.44 -10.48 7.44
CA ASP A 69 -13.56 -11.40 7.65
C ASP A 69 -14.51 -11.42 6.46
N THR A 70 -14.75 -10.27 5.81
CA THR A 70 -15.56 -10.18 4.59
C THR A 70 -14.90 -10.91 3.43
N LEU A 71 -13.57 -10.80 3.29
CA LEU A 71 -12.79 -11.58 2.31
C LEU A 71 -12.88 -13.08 2.59
N LYS A 72 -12.74 -13.50 3.86
CA LYS A 72 -12.85 -14.90 4.27
C LYS A 72 -14.22 -15.50 3.97
N GLN A 73 -15.30 -14.75 4.24
CA GLN A 73 -16.66 -15.16 3.90
C GLN A 73 -16.90 -15.28 2.39
N SER A 74 -16.16 -14.52 1.59
CA SER A 74 -16.27 -14.50 0.14
C SER A 74 -15.42 -15.57 -0.55
N GLY A 75 -14.42 -16.12 0.14
CA GLY A 75 -13.56 -17.20 -0.35
C GLY A 75 -14.18 -18.57 -0.11
N THR A 76 -14.09 -19.45 -1.10
CA THR A 76 -14.59 -20.84 -1.03
C THR A 76 -13.54 -21.81 -1.57
N HIS A 77 -13.77 -23.12 -1.41
CA HIS A 77 -12.90 -24.15 -1.97
C HIS A 77 -12.69 -24.04 -3.49
N SER A 78 -13.67 -23.54 -4.24
CA SER A 78 -13.57 -23.40 -5.70
C SER A 78 -13.08 -22.01 -6.13
N HIS A 79 -13.19 -20.99 -5.27
CA HIS A 79 -12.87 -19.60 -5.60
C HIS A 79 -12.21 -18.90 -4.41
N ASN A 80 -10.89 -18.74 -4.48
CA ASN A 80 -10.16 -17.99 -3.45
C ASN A 80 -10.36 -16.48 -3.61
N ALA A 81 -10.65 -15.80 -2.50
CA ALA A 81 -10.56 -14.35 -2.42
C ALA A 81 -9.08 -13.91 -2.40
N ARG A 82 -8.80 -12.68 -2.80
CA ARG A 82 -7.42 -12.20 -3.02
C ARG A 82 -7.20 -10.81 -2.45
N ILE A 83 -6.07 -10.65 -1.78
CA ILE A 83 -5.50 -9.38 -1.38
C ILE A 83 -4.27 -9.18 -2.25
N ILE A 84 -4.22 -8.06 -2.98
CA ILE A 84 -3.09 -7.69 -3.84
C ILE A 84 -2.53 -6.37 -3.32
N THR A 85 -1.29 -6.39 -2.88
CA THR A 85 -0.60 -5.20 -2.37
C THR A 85 0.42 -4.70 -3.37
N VAL A 86 0.35 -3.42 -3.74
CA VAL A 86 1.26 -2.79 -4.70
C VAL A 86 2.46 -2.20 -3.97
N SER A 87 3.61 -2.85 -4.12
CA SER A 87 4.89 -2.38 -3.61
C SER A 87 5.67 -1.60 -4.69
N SER A 88 6.99 -1.55 -4.59
CA SER A 88 7.91 -0.94 -5.55
C SER A 88 9.31 -1.51 -5.36
N ALA A 89 10.14 -1.56 -6.40
CA ALA A 89 11.55 -1.98 -6.34
C ALA A 89 12.37 -1.26 -5.25
N THR A 90 11.93 -0.10 -4.80
CA THR A 90 12.56 0.61 -3.66
C THR A 90 12.58 -0.21 -2.37
N HIS A 91 11.73 -1.22 -2.23
CA HIS A 91 11.76 -2.13 -1.08
C HIS A 91 13.09 -2.92 -0.98
N TYR A 92 13.79 -3.19 -2.10
CA TYR A 92 15.08 -3.91 -2.08
C TYR A 92 16.18 -3.16 -1.32
N VAL A 93 16.09 -1.83 -1.26
CA VAL A 93 17.04 -0.97 -0.55
C VAL A 93 16.46 -0.40 0.75
N GLY A 94 15.23 -0.78 1.10
CA GLY A 94 14.57 -0.38 2.33
C GLY A 94 15.21 -1.01 3.55
N LYS A 95 15.18 -0.29 4.68
CA LYS A 95 15.51 -0.83 6.00
C LYS A 95 14.37 -0.49 6.94
N LEU A 96 14.02 -1.45 7.80
CA LEU A 96 12.99 -1.25 8.82
C LEU A 96 13.66 -0.82 10.12
N HIS A 97 13.59 0.48 10.42
CA HIS A 97 14.13 1.04 11.65
C HIS A 97 13.13 0.83 12.79
N LEU A 98 13.12 -0.36 13.41
CA LEU A 98 12.15 -0.72 14.45
C LEU A 98 12.11 0.26 15.64
N ASN A 99 13.26 0.87 15.96
CA ASN A 99 13.36 1.86 17.03
C ASN A 99 12.89 3.26 16.61
N ASP A 100 12.67 3.50 15.31
CA ASP A 100 12.20 4.77 14.75
C ASP A 100 11.45 4.56 13.42
N LEU A 101 10.29 3.90 13.49
CA LEU A 101 9.46 3.66 12.30
C LEU A 101 8.89 4.94 11.67
N GLN A 102 8.95 6.04 12.41
CA GLN A 102 8.36 7.33 12.05
C GLN A 102 9.39 8.32 11.51
N SER A 103 10.66 7.88 11.34
CA SER A 103 11.77 8.72 10.87
C SER A 103 11.96 10.03 11.64
N ARG A 104 11.76 9.99 12.97
CA ARG A 104 11.84 11.16 13.87
C ARG A 104 13.26 11.69 14.04
N CYS A 105 14.27 10.83 13.90
CA CYS A 105 15.66 11.22 14.11
C CYS A 105 16.25 11.97 12.90
N SER A 106 15.94 11.51 11.68
CA SER A 106 16.40 12.10 10.43
C SER A 106 15.49 11.66 9.30
N TYR A 107 14.81 12.63 8.68
CA TYR A 107 13.91 12.36 7.58
C TYR A 107 14.65 12.29 6.24
N SER A 108 14.42 11.20 5.51
CA SER A 108 14.80 11.07 4.10
C SER A 108 13.56 10.66 3.32
N PRO A 109 13.06 11.46 2.36
CA PRO A 109 11.89 11.09 1.56
C PRO A 109 12.06 9.73 0.88
N HIS A 110 13.27 9.45 0.38
CA HIS A 110 13.59 8.16 -0.24
C HIS A 110 13.64 7.03 0.80
N GLY A 111 14.27 7.26 1.94
CA GLY A 111 14.35 6.27 3.03
C GLY A 111 12.98 5.92 3.60
N ALA A 112 12.15 6.92 3.91
CA ALA A 112 10.80 6.75 4.42
C ALA A 112 9.90 6.00 3.40
N TYR A 113 9.97 6.39 2.11
CA TYR A 113 9.25 5.68 1.05
C TYR A 113 9.70 4.22 0.95
N ALA A 114 11.00 3.95 0.88
CA ALA A 114 11.55 2.59 0.79
C ALA A 114 11.18 1.74 2.01
N GLN A 115 11.23 2.30 3.22
CA GLN A 115 10.77 1.65 4.44
C GLN A 115 9.28 1.29 4.35
N SER A 116 8.43 2.20 3.88
CA SER A 116 6.99 1.94 3.75
C SER A 116 6.69 0.80 2.76
N LYS A 117 7.43 0.74 1.64
CA LYS A 117 7.30 -0.33 0.63
C LYS A 117 7.84 -1.67 1.13
N LEU A 118 8.93 -1.68 1.90
CA LEU A 118 9.40 -2.89 2.59
C LEU A 118 8.39 -3.40 3.62
N ALA A 119 7.79 -2.50 4.41
CA ALA A 119 6.78 -2.87 5.39
C ALA A 119 5.56 -3.55 4.74
N LEU A 120 5.11 -3.07 3.58
CA LEU A 120 4.05 -3.72 2.79
C LEU A 120 4.40 -5.16 2.38
N VAL A 121 5.64 -5.40 1.92
CA VAL A 121 6.11 -6.74 1.51
C VAL A 121 6.11 -7.68 2.71
N LEU A 122 6.74 -7.25 3.82
CA LEU A 122 6.82 -8.06 5.04
C LEU A 122 5.44 -8.37 5.62
N PHE A 123 4.54 -7.39 5.65
CA PHE A 123 3.16 -7.59 6.06
C PHE A 123 2.44 -8.60 5.17
N THR A 124 2.59 -8.49 3.85
CA THR A 124 1.91 -9.40 2.91
C THR A 124 2.38 -10.84 3.10
N TYR A 125 3.70 -11.07 3.27
CA TYR A 125 4.23 -12.41 3.55
C TYR A 125 3.75 -12.95 4.90
N ARG A 126 3.75 -12.12 5.95
CA ARG A 126 3.24 -12.53 7.26
C ARG A 126 1.75 -12.86 7.19
N LEU A 127 0.96 -12.06 6.49
CA LEU A 127 -0.47 -12.28 6.33
C LEU A 127 -0.73 -13.58 5.56
N GLN A 128 -0.03 -13.84 4.45
CA GLN A 128 -0.17 -15.09 3.71
C GLN A 128 0.15 -16.30 4.59
N HIS A 129 1.24 -16.24 5.36
CA HIS A 129 1.58 -17.33 6.29
C HIS A 129 0.46 -17.59 7.31
N LEU A 130 -0.13 -16.53 7.89
CA LEU A 130 -1.25 -16.66 8.84
C LEU A 130 -2.52 -17.19 8.16
N LEU A 131 -2.79 -16.80 6.92
CA LEU A 131 -3.96 -17.28 6.16
C LEU A 131 -3.85 -18.77 5.86
N THR A 132 -2.68 -19.23 5.40
CA THR A 132 -2.40 -20.65 5.17
C THR A 132 -2.52 -21.45 6.46
N ALA A 133 -1.92 -20.99 7.56
CA ALA A 133 -1.96 -21.69 8.85
C ALA A 133 -3.39 -21.87 9.40
N ASN A 134 -4.30 -20.96 9.04
CA ASN A 134 -5.72 -21.02 9.44
C ASN A 134 -6.62 -21.71 8.39
N GLY A 135 -6.05 -22.32 7.35
CA GLY A 135 -6.83 -22.97 6.28
C GLY A 135 -7.74 -22.02 5.50
N SER A 136 -7.39 -20.74 5.40
CA SER A 136 -8.25 -19.73 4.79
C SER A 136 -8.23 -19.79 3.26
N HIS A 137 -9.40 -19.62 2.63
CA HIS A 137 -9.55 -19.44 1.17
C HIS A 137 -9.24 -18.01 0.70
N VAL A 138 -8.35 -17.31 1.40
CA VAL A 138 -7.87 -15.98 1.03
C VAL A 138 -6.38 -16.10 0.74
N THR A 139 -5.94 -15.49 -0.36
CA THR A 139 -4.51 -15.35 -0.69
C THR A 139 -4.09 -13.90 -0.57
N ALA A 140 -2.89 -13.65 -0.08
CA ALA A 140 -2.27 -12.34 0.01
C ALA A 140 -0.99 -12.35 -0.85
N ASN A 141 -0.97 -11.50 -1.87
CA ASN A 141 0.12 -11.40 -2.84
C ASN A 141 0.63 -9.96 -2.88
N VAL A 142 1.93 -9.79 -3.09
CA VAL A 142 2.57 -8.49 -3.28
C VAL A 142 3.14 -8.42 -4.69
N VAL A 143 2.97 -7.28 -5.35
CA VAL A 143 3.45 -7.05 -6.71
C VAL A 143 4.23 -5.75 -6.77
N ASP A 144 5.31 -5.74 -7.53
CA ASP A 144 5.98 -4.53 -7.98
C ASP A 144 5.65 -4.34 -9.47
N PRO A 145 4.95 -3.25 -9.85
CA PRO A 145 4.56 -3.02 -11.23
C PRO A 145 5.72 -2.47 -12.10
N GLY A 146 6.89 -2.22 -11.52
CA GLY A 146 8.01 -1.59 -12.20
C GLY A 146 7.81 -0.07 -12.40
N VAL A 147 8.48 0.48 -13.42
CA VAL A 147 8.41 1.92 -13.72
C VAL A 147 7.13 2.21 -14.51
N VAL A 148 6.12 2.78 -13.83
CA VAL A 148 4.83 3.13 -14.44
C VAL A 148 4.68 4.65 -14.53
N ASN A 149 4.18 5.16 -15.66
CA ASN A 149 3.97 6.59 -15.83
C ASN A 149 2.81 7.11 -14.98
N THR A 150 3.08 7.46 -13.74
CA THR A 150 2.07 7.97 -12.79
C THR A 150 2.46 9.34 -12.25
N GLU A 151 1.48 10.03 -11.66
CA GLU A 151 1.69 11.28 -10.95
C GLU A 151 2.59 11.15 -9.71
N LEU A 152 2.95 9.92 -9.29
CA LEU A 152 3.90 9.69 -8.20
C LEU A 152 5.28 10.33 -8.48
N TYR A 153 5.64 10.54 -9.76
CA TYR A 153 6.89 11.20 -10.14
C TYR A 153 6.90 12.72 -9.93
N LYS A 154 5.80 13.32 -9.46
CA LYS A 154 5.69 14.78 -9.26
C LYS A 154 6.82 15.35 -8.40
N HIS A 155 7.22 14.63 -7.35
CA HIS A 155 8.27 15.03 -6.40
C HIS A 155 9.67 14.50 -6.72
N VAL A 156 9.84 13.78 -7.83
CA VAL A 156 11.17 13.33 -8.26
C VAL A 156 11.97 14.52 -8.79
N PHE A 157 13.25 14.59 -8.44
CA PHE A 157 14.19 15.62 -8.87
C PHE A 157 14.11 15.81 -10.40
N TRP A 158 14.05 17.06 -10.86
CA TRP A 158 13.76 17.41 -12.25
C TRP A 158 14.68 16.73 -13.27
N VAL A 159 15.94 16.47 -12.90
CA VAL A 159 16.92 15.76 -13.74
C VAL A 159 16.46 14.34 -14.10
N VAL A 160 15.81 13.62 -13.19
CA VAL A 160 15.30 12.27 -13.48
C VAL A 160 14.09 12.34 -14.42
N LYS A 161 13.30 13.42 -14.38
CA LYS A 161 12.24 13.66 -15.37
C LYS A 161 12.83 13.88 -16.77
N VAL A 162 13.94 14.62 -16.86
CA VAL A 162 14.66 14.85 -18.13
C VAL A 162 15.27 13.55 -18.66
N VAL A 163 15.94 12.77 -17.82
CA VAL A 163 16.51 11.47 -18.23
C VAL A 163 15.41 10.50 -18.67
N LYS A 164 14.28 10.41 -17.94
CA LYS A 164 13.12 9.59 -18.34
C LYS A 164 12.55 10.03 -19.68
N TRP A 165 12.47 11.34 -19.93
CA TRP A 165 12.00 11.88 -21.21
C TRP A 165 12.95 11.53 -22.36
N MET A 166 14.26 11.68 -22.14
CA MET A 166 15.28 11.36 -23.14
C MET A 166 15.31 9.86 -23.47
N THR A 167 15.21 8.98 -22.46
CA THR A 167 15.19 7.53 -22.69
C THR A 167 13.89 7.08 -23.36
N ALA A 168 12.75 7.64 -22.98
CA ALA A 168 11.48 7.35 -23.66
C ALA A 168 11.53 7.76 -25.15
N TRP A 169 12.10 8.92 -25.46
CA TRP A 169 12.27 9.38 -26.85
C TRP A 169 13.24 8.51 -27.66
N LEU A 170 14.29 7.98 -27.03
CA LEU A 170 15.28 7.11 -27.69
C LEU A 170 14.75 5.70 -27.97
N PHE A 171 13.95 5.13 -27.07
CA PHE A 171 13.55 3.72 -27.15
C PHE A 171 12.14 3.47 -27.69
N PHE A 172 11.27 4.48 -27.72
CA PHE A 172 9.88 4.35 -28.16
C PHE A 172 9.53 5.30 -29.32
N LYS A 173 10.49 5.51 -30.22
CA LYS A 173 10.26 6.22 -31.48
C LYS A 173 9.61 5.31 -32.52
#